data_AF-A0A520ITI1-F1
#
_entry.id   AF-A0A520ITI1-F1
#
_cell.length_a   1.000
_cell.length_b   1.000
_cell.length_c   1.000
_cell.angle_alpha   90.00
_cell.angle_beta   90.00
_cell.angle_gamma   90.00
#
_symmetry.space_group_name_H-M   'P 1'
#
loop_
_entity.id
_entity.type
_entity.pdbx_description
1 polymer ?
#
loop_
_entity_poly.entity_id
_entity_poly.type
_entity_poly.pdbx_seq_one_letter_code
_entity_poly.pdbx_strand_id
1 'polypeptide(L)'
;MKTPLILIAMLPLAGCISFGAKPPPTLLTLTSASSVPVGQNQDSATAKSITIQVPVVPQSLATARVPVQATPTSIAYVTDAQWAEPPARLFSRLVSDTVAARTGLVVLSTAQSVGDPGGLLGGELRSFGLDATTREAVVTFDASLTRVGKTTVEKHRF
;
A
#
# COMPACT_ATOMS: atom_id res chain seq x y z
N MET A 1 25.36 -13.70 -64.25
CA MET A 1 26.49 -13.25 -63.41
C MET A 1 25.98 -12.22 -62.41
N LYS A 2 26.20 -12.49 -61.13
CA LYS A 2 26.25 -11.57 -59.97
C LYS A 2 24.95 -10.86 -59.55
N THR A 3 24.21 -11.53 -58.67
CA THR A 3 23.46 -10.87 -57.59
C THR A 3 24.45 -10.47 -56.49
N PRO A 4 24.45 -9.21 -56.03
CA PRO A 4 24.62 -8.97 -54.59
C PRO A 4 23.66 -7.87 -54.10
N LEU A 5 22.90 -8.17 -53.05
CA LEU A 5 23.22 -7.76 -51.67
C LEU A 5 22.71 -6.35 -51.35
N ILE A 6 21.39 -6.21 -51.21
CA ILE A 6 20.76 -5.13 -50.43
C ILE A 6 19.92 -5.79 -49.36
N LEU A 7 20.57 -6.25 -48.30
CA LEU A 7 19.92 -6.64 -47.05
C LEU A 7 21.06 -6.64 -46.02
N ILE A 8 21.14 -5.64 -45.15
CA ILE A 8 21.88 -5.58 -43.85
C ILE A 8 21.96 -4.10 -43.43
N ALA A 9 20.82 -3.47 -43.10
CA ALA A 9 20.84 -2.12 -42.50
C ALA A 9 19.73 -1.89 -41.44
N MET A 10 19.17 -2.94 -40.85
CA MET A 10 18.02 -2.82 -39.91
C MET A 10 18.24 -3.39 -38.51
N LEU A 11 19.45 -3.74 -38.09
CA LEU A 11 19.71 -4.13 -36.69
C LEU A 11 20.87 -3.28 -36.14
N PRO A 12 20.61 -2.38 -35.16
CA PRO A 12 20.27 -2.80 -33.81
C PRO A 12 19.31 -1.83 -33.08
N LEU A 13 17.99 -1.91 -33.32
CA LEU A 13 17.00 -1.25 -32.45
C LEU A 13 16.48 -2.14 -31.32
N ALA A 14 17.01 -3.37 -31.19
CA ALA A 14 16.63 -4.33 -30.14
C ALA A 14 17.54 -4.26 -28.90
N GLY A 15 18.23 -3.14 -28.66
CA GLY A 15 18.82 -2.90 -27.34
C GLY A 15 17.69 -2.75 -26.33
N CYS A 16 17.63 -3.59 -25.30
CA CYS A 16 16.70 -3.42 -24.20
C CYS A 16 17.11 -2.16 -23.39
N ILE A 17 16.69 -0.98 -23.85
CA ILE A 17 16.96 0.28 -23.17
C ILE A 17 16.14 0.27 -21.88
N SER A 18 16.83 0.14 -20.74
CA SER A 18 16.20 0.36 -19.44
C SER A 18 16.16 1.87 -19.18
N PHE A 19 14.99 2.48 -19.36
CA PHE A 19 14.75 3.90 -19.07
C PHE A 19 14.55 4.18 -17.57
N GLY A 20 14.81 3.20 -16.71
CA GLY A 20 14.60 3.27 -15.27
C GLY A 20 15.87 3.07 -14.46
N ALA A 21 15.85 3.54 -13.21
CA ALA A 21 16.86 3.13 -12.24
C ALA A 21 16.84 1.60 -12.09
N LYS A 22 18.02 1.01 -11.85
CA LYS A 22 18.13 -0.43 -11.58
C LYS A 22 17.18 -0.80 -10.43
N PRO A 23 16.27 -1.78 -10.61
CA PRO A 23 15.40 -2.22 -9.52
C PRO A 23 16.23 -2.86 -8.41
N PRO A 24 15.79 -2.75 -7.15
CA PRO A 24 16.47 -3.39 -6.03
C PRO A 24 16.43 -4.92 -6.17
N PRO A 25 17.40 -5.64 -5.61
CA PRO A 25 17.45 -7.10 -5.68
C PRO A 25 16.30 -7.77 -4.91
N THR A 26 15.72 -7.06 -3.94
CA THR A 26 14.62 -7.52 -3.09
C THR A 26 13.62 -6.39 -2.89
N LEU A 27 12.36 -6.75 -2.64
CA LEU A 27 11.29 -5.81 -2.30
C LEU A 27 10.88 -5.98 -0.83
N LEU A 28 10.58 -4.87 -0.18
CA LEU A 28 10.05 -4.82 1.18
C LEU A 28 8.54 -5.05 1.15
N THR A 29 8.01 -5.75 2.16
CA THR A 29 6.57 -5.93 2.34
C THR A 29 6.22 -5.88 3.83
N LEU A 30 4.93 -5.79 4.14
CA LEU A 30 4.42 -5.89 5.50
C LEU A 30 3.75 -7.25 5.68
N THR A 31 3.85 -7.79 6.89
CA THR A 31 3.11 -8.98 7.30
C THR A 31 2.38 -8.65 8.58
N SER A 32 1.09 -8.97 8.64
CA SER A 32 0.34 -8.81 9.87
C SER A 32 0.81 -9.79 10.94
N ALA A 33 1.02 -9.29 12.16
CA ALA A 33 1.24 -10.14 13.33
C ALA A 33 -0.03 -10.91 13.75
N SER A 34 -1.19 -10.52 13.22
CA SER A 34 -2.49 -11.13 13.54
C SER A 34 -3.34 -11.18 12.27
N SER A 35 -3.64 -12.38 11.79
CA SER A 35 -4.47 -12.60 10.62
C SER A 35 -5.47 -13.73 10.87
N VAL A 36 -6.57 -13.72 10.13
CA VAL A 36 -7.53 -14.83 10.14
C VAL A 36 -6.82 -16.10 9.62
N PRO A 37 -6.92 -17.24 10.32
CA PRO A 37 -6.31 -18.48 9.85
C PRO A 37 -6.85 -18.93 8.49
N VAL A 38 -5.97 -19.50 7.67
CA VAL A 38 -6.36 -20.09 6.39
C VAL A 38 -7.43 -21.16 6.63
N GLY A 39 -8.51 -21.11 5.84
CA GLY A 39 -9.63 -22.05 5.93
C GLY A 39 -10.70 -21.67 6.97
N GLN A 40 -10.51 -20.63 7.77
CA GLN A 40 -11.57 -20.13 8.64
C GLN A 40 -12.63 -19.40 7.79
N ASN A 41 -13.89 -19.81 7.92
CA ASN A 41 -15.01 -19.14 7.27
C ASN A 41 -15.32 -17.81 7.98
N GLN A 42 -15.61 -16.77 7.18
CA GLN A 42 -16.05 -15.45 7.64
C GLN A 42 -17.34 -15.12 6.89
N ASP A 43 -18.41 -14.78 7.61
CA ASP A 43 -19.74 -14.59 7.04
C ASP A 43 -20.41 -13.35 7.65
N SER A 44 -20.70 -12.35 6.81
CA SER A 44 -21.33 -11.11 7.24
C SER A 44 -22.82 -11.23 7.54
N ALA A 45 -23.44 -12.38 7.21
CA ALA A 45 -24.79 -12.69 7.69
C ALA A 45 -24.82 -12.94 9.21
N THR A 46 -23.69 -13.35 9.80
CA THR A 46 -23.60 -13.72 11.22
C THR A 46 -22.69 -12.79 12.03
N ALA A 47 -21.83 -12.02 11.37
CA ALA A 47 -20.92 -11.06 11.99
C ALA A 47 -21.03 -9.67 11.35
N LYS A 48 -20.77 -8.62 12.12
CA LYS A 48 -20.78 -7.25 11.59
C LYS A 48 -19.66 -7.07 10.56
N SER A 49 -19.95 -6.34 9.49
CA SER A 49 -19.00 -6.04 8.43
C SER A 49 -18.34 -4.67 8.63
N ILE A 50 -17.13 -4.51 8.09
CA ILE A 50 -16.42 -3.23 7.99
C ILE A 50 -15.65 -3.15 6.68
N THR A 51 -15.64 -1.97 6.06
CA THR A 51 -14.81 -1.69 4.89
C THR A 51 -13.57 -0.91 5.32
N ILE A 52 -12.39 -1.38 4.94
CA ILE A 52 -11.13 -0.66 5.16
C ILE A 52 -10.72 -0.02 3.84
N GLN A 53 -10.69 1.31 3.79
CA GLN A 53 -10.30 2.06 2.61
C GLN A 53 -8.77 2.16 2.50
N VAL A 54 -8.26 2.20 1.27
CA VAL A 54 -6.87 2.62 1.03
C VAL A 54 -6.77 4.09 1.45
N PRO A 55 -5.87 4.44 2.40
CA PRO A 55 -5.77 5.81 2.88
C PRO A 55 -5.23 6.74 1.80
N VAL A 56 -5.64 8.01 1.88
CA VAL A 56 -5.07 9.07 1.04
C VAL A 56 -3.64 9.35 1.50
N VAL A 57 -2.75 9.64 0.55
CA VAL A 57 -1.33 9.85 0.80
C VAL A 57 -0.78 11.08 0.06
N PRO A 58 0.25 11.75 0.61
CA PRO A 58 1.05 12.72 -0.14
C PRO A 58 1.82 12.03 -1.29
N GLN A 59 2.26 12.82 -2.27
CA GLN A 59 2.98 12.31 -3.44
C GLN A 59 4.29 11.57 -3.10
N SER A 60 4.96 11.96 -2.01
CA SER A 60 6.15 11.26 -1.52
C SER A 60 5.87 9.80 -1.11
N LEU A 61 4.63 9.48 -0.74
CA LEU A 61 4.15 8.13 -0.39
C LEU A 61 3.34 7.48 -1.52
N ALA A 62 3.08 8.19 -2.62
CA ALA A 62 2.38 7.67 -3.80
C ALA A 62 3.30 6.86 -4.74
N THR A 63 4.43 6.37 -4.24
CA THR A 63 5.40 5.54 -4.96
C THR A 63 5.78 4.32 -4.12
N ALA A 64 6.52 3.38 -4.71
CA ALA A 64 7.08 2.24 -3.99
C ALA A 64 8.39 2.58 -3.24
N ARG A 65 8.90 3.82 -3.31
CA ARG A 65 10.16 4.17 -2.65
C ARG A 65 9.97 4.31 -1.14
N VAL A 66 11.02 4.04 -0.38
CA VAL A 66 11.03 4.25 1.07
C VAL A 66 11.51 5.68 1.35
N PRO A 67 10.64 6.60 1.80
CA PRO A 67 11.05 7.97 2.06
C PRO A 67 11.83 8.09 3.37
N VAL A 68 12.75 9.03 3.39
CA VAL A 68 13.50 9.46 4.57
C VAL A 68 13.29 10.95 4.73
N GLN A 69 12.73 11.36 5.87
CA GLN A 69 12.66 12.76 6.25
C GLN A 69 14.08 13.21 6.61
N ALA A 70 14.77 13.88 5.68
CA ALA A 70 16.18 14.26 5.83
C ALA A 70 16.34 15.57 6.60
N THR A 71 15.41 16.51 6.38
CA THR A 71 15.26 17.76 7.14
C THR A 71 13.77 18.04 7.31
N PRO A 72 13.30 19.04 8.08
CA PRO A 72 11.87 19.35 8.18
C PRO A 72 11.15 19.64 6.84
N THR A 73 11.90 19.95 5.78
CA THR A 73 11.36 20.34 4.47
C THR A 73 11.95 19.56 3.30
N SER A 74 12.74 18.52 3.54
CA SER A 74 13.32 17.70 2.47
C SER A 74 13.11 16.21 2.71
N ILE A 75 12.77 15.50 1.64
CA ILE A 75 12.54 14.06 1.62
C ILE A 75 13.56 13.45 0.66
N ALA A 76 14.36 12.53 1.19
CA ALA A 76 15.21 11.64 0.41
C ALA A 76 14.53 10.27 0.27
N TYR A 77 15.15 9.37 -0.49
CA TYR A 77 14.71 7.97 -0.59
C TYR A 77 15.87 7.04 -0.29
N VAL A 78 15.58 5.92 0.37
CA VAL A 78 16.57 4.89 0.65
C VAL A 78 17.06 4.29 -0.67
N THR A 79 18.38 4.21 -0.84
CA THR A 79 19.01 3.57 -2.01
C THR A 79 18.81 2.07 -1.97
N ASP A 80 18.57 1.45 -3.13
CA ASP A 80 18.39 -0.01 -3.29
C ASP A 80 17.32 -0.66 -2.41
N ALA A 81 16.35 0.13 -1.92
CA ALA A 81 15.20 -0.36 -1.16
C ALA A 81 13.90 0.21 -1.72
N GLN A 82 12.96 -0.69 -2.02
CA GLN A 82 11.61 -0.33 -2.42
C GLN A 82 10.61 -1.29 -1.80
N TRP A 83 9.43 -0.78 -1.50
CA TRP A 83 8.25 -1.57 -1.18
C TRP A 83 7.79 -2.37 -2.40
N ALA A 84 7.13 -3.50 -2.17
CA ALA A 84 6.54 -4.30 -3.23
C ALA A 84 5.36 -3.58 -3.92
N GLU A 85 4.73 -2.65 -3.23
CA GLU A 85 3.65 -1.80 -3.71
C GLU A 85 3.63 -0.46 -2.92
N PRO A 86 2.87 0.56 -3.35
CA PRO A 86 2.78 1.81 -2.61
C PRO A 86 2.34 1.60 -1.15
N PRO A 87 2.96 2.29 -0.17
CA PRO A 87 2.70 2.14 1.26
C PRO A 87 1.22 2.12 1.67
N ALA A 88 0.39 2.94 1.04
CA ALA A 88 -1.04 3.00 1.34
C ALA A 88 -1.75 1.63 1.19
N ARG A 89 -1.37 0.84 0.18
CA ARG A 89 -1.96 -0.48 -0.06
C ARG A 89 -1.44 -1.52 0.93
N LEU A 90 -0.13 -1.49 1.21
CA LEU A 90 0.47 -2.37 2.24
C LEU A 90 -0.18 -2.12 3.59
N PHE A 91 -0.32 -0.84 3.97
CA PHE A 91 -0.93 -0.43 5.22
C PHE A 91 -2.42 -0.82 5.29
N SER A 92 -3.20 -0.61 4.23
CA SER A 92 -4.62 -1.00 4.24
C SER A 92 -4.79 -2.50 4.41
N ARG A 93 -3.96 -3.34 3.75
CA ARG A 93 -4.01 -4.81 3.93
C ARG A 93 -3.61 -5.22 5.35
N LEU A 94 -2.54 -4.64 5.88
CA LEU A 94 -2.09 -4.87 7.25
C LEU A 94 -3.22 -4.59 8.26
N VAL A 95 -3.91 -3.47 8.08
CA VAL A 95 -5.05 -3.06 8.93
C VAL A 95 -6.24 -4.00 8.72
N SER A 96 -6.57 -4.38 7.49
CA SER A 96 -7.63 -5.36 7.19
C SER A 96 -7.42 -6.68 7.93
N ASP A 97 -6.23 -7.27 7.81
CA ASP A 97 -5.91 -8.55 8.46
C ASP A 97 -5.98 -8.43 9.98
N THR A 98 -5.41 -7.35 10.53
CA THR A 98 -5.39 -7.10 11.97
C THR A 98 -6.79 -6.88 12.52
N VAL A 99 -7.63 -6.09 11.85
CA VAL A 99 -9.00 -5.80 12.28
C VAL A 99 -9.83 -7.08 12.23
N ALA A 100 -9.78 -7.83 11.13
CA ALA A 100 -10.52 -9.08 11.01
C ALA A 100 -10.15 -10.05 12.15
N ALA A 101 -8.85 -10.26 12.36
CA ALA A 101 -8.36 -11.21 13.36
C ALA A 101 -8.63 -10.79 14.81
N ARG A 102 -8.53 -9.49 15.13
CA ARG A 102 -8.65 -9.01 16.52
C ARG A 102 -10.06 -8.68 16.95
N THR A 103 -10.95 -8.38 16.01
CA THR A 103 -12.31 -7.90 16.32
C THR A 103 -13.41 -8.87 15.91
N GLY A 104 -13.10 -9.84 15.04
CA GLY A 104 -14.10 -10.73 14.43
C GLY A 104 -15.04 -10.01 13.45
N LEU A 105 -14.72 -8.78 13.04
CA LEU A 105 -15.44 -8.09 11.97
C LEU A 105 -15.09 -8.72 10.62
N VAL A 106 -16.10 -8.89 9.77
CA VAL A 106 -15.91 -9.33 8.39
C VAL A 106 -15.45 -8.14 7.56
N VAL A 107 -14.20 -8.18 7.08
CA VAL A 107 -13.65 -7.10 6.27
C VAL A 107 -14.11 -7.27 4.81
N LEU A 108 -14.88 -6.29 4.33
CA LEU A 108 -15.40 -6.28 2.97
C LEU A 108 -14.54 -5.39 2.07
N SER A 109 -14.44 -5.77 0.80
CA SER A 109 -13.99 -4.86 -0.26
C SER A 109 -15.04 -3.78 -0.52
N THR A 110 -14.62 -2.67 -1.12
CA THR A 110 -15.51 -1.58 -1.52
C THR A 110 -16.60 -2.03 -2.50
N ALA A 111 -16.34 -3.04 -3.33
CA ALA A 111 -17.34 -3.61 -4.22
C ALA A 111 -18.39 -4.43 -3.46
N GLN A 112 -17.97 -5.22 -2.47
CA GLN A 112 -18.87 -6.02 -1.63
C GLN A 112 -19.74 -5.15 -0.72
N SER A 113 -19.18 -4.04 -0.21
CA SER A 113 -19.90 -3.14 0.70
C SER A 113 -21.09 -2.41 0.07
N VAL A 114 -21.26 -2.47 -1.26
CA VAL A 114 -22.44 -1.93 -1.95
C VAL A 114 -23.70 -2.72 -1.56
N GLY A 115 -23.60 -4.04 -1.43
CA GLY A 115 -24.71 -4.92 -1.05
C GLY A 115 -24.87 -5.11 0.46
N ASP A 116 -23.81 -4.88 1.23
CA ASP A 116 -23.77 -5.04 2.68
C ASP A 116 -23.00 -3.85 3.31
N PRO A 117 -23.67 -2.71 3.53
CA PRO A 117 -23.04 -1.53 4.11
C PRO A 117 -22.78 -1.74 5.61
N GLY A 118 -21.51 -2.01 5.93
CA GLY A 118 -21.01 -2.12 7.30
C GLY A 118 -20.45 -0.82 7.87
N GLY A 119 -19.52 -0.95 8.81
CA GLY A 119 -18.68 0.17 9.24
C GLY A 119 -17.71 0.60 8.13
N LEU A 120 -17.07 1.74 8.29
CA LEU A 120 -16.06 2.26 7.37
C LEU A 120 -14.86 2.79 8.15
N LEU A 121 -13.66 2.27 7.85
CA LEU A 121 -12.40 2.85 8.31
C LEU A 121 -11.64 3.39 7.11
N GLY A 122 -11.32 4.68 7.13
CA GLY A 122 -10.48 5.35 6.16
C GLY A 122 -9.53 6.32 6.85
N GLY A 123 -8.94 7.24 6.08
CA GLY A 123 -8.09 8.28 6.64
C GLY A 123 -6.97 8.72 5.71
N GLU A 124 -5.99 9.39 6.31
CA GLU A 124 -4.78 9.86 5.62
C GLU A 124 -3.54 9.23 6.23
N LEU A 125 -2.69 8.62 5.40
CA LEU A 125 -1.39 8.13 5.82
C LEU A 125 -0.38 9.26 5.58
N ARG A 126 -0.01 9.95 6.67
CA ARG A 126 0.78 11.19 6.66
C ARG A 126 2.27 10.91 6.53
N SER A 127 2.72 9.87 7.23
CA SER A 127 4.12 9.44 7.26
C SER A 127 4.16 7.92 7.16
N PHE A 128 5.10 7.41 6.39
CA PHE A 128 5.41 5.98 6.29
C PHE A 128 6.84 5.82 5.78
N GLY A 129 7.82 5.96 6.68
CA GLY A 129 9.22 6.05 6.29
C GLY A 129 10.16 6.15 7.48
N LEU A 130 11.35 6.71 7.25
CA LEU A 130 12.37 6.92 8.27
C LEU A 130 12.52 8.40 8.60
N ASP A 131 12.80 8.73 9.86
CA ASP A 131 13.28 10.05 10.26
C ASP A 131 14.82 10.01 10.40
N ALA A 132 15.54 10.86 9.67
CA ALA A 132 17.01 10.86 9.70
C ALA A 132 17.59 11.39 11.01
N THR A 133 16.85 12.24 11.72
CA THR A 133 17.28 12.87 12.98
C THR A 133 17.18 11.88 14.12
N THR A 134 16.01 11.23 14.28
CA THR A 134 15.78 10.26 15.37
C THR A 134 16.26 8.85 15.01
N ARG A 135 16.46 8.57 13.71
CA ARG A 135 16.78 7.24 13.16
C ARG A 135 15.69 6.21 13.44
N GLU A 136 14.44 6.65 13.45
CA GLU A 136 13.28 5.80 13.71
C GLU A 136 12.48 5.54 12.44
N ALA A 137 11.79 4.41 12.42
CA ALA A 137 10.69 4.19 11.50
C ALA A 137 9.44 4.89 12.02
N VAL A 138 8.87 5.78 11.22
CA VAL A 138 7.72 6.60 11.59
C VAL A 138 6.55 6.27 10.68
N VAL A 139 5.43 5.94 11.31
CA VAL A 139 4.13 5.81 10.67
C VAL A 139 3.18 6.76 11.39
N THR A 140 2.49 7.60 10.63
CA THR A 140 1.47 8.50 11.18
C THR A 140 0.20 8.37 10.36
N PHE A 141 -0.88 7.97 11.02
CA PHE A 141 -2.16 7.70 10.36
C PHE A 141 -3.28 8.50 11.01
N ASP A 142 -3.88 9.40 10.23
CA ASP A 142 -5.06 10.17 10.61
C ASP A 142 -6.30 9.36 10.25
N ALA A 143 -6.73 8.49 11.16
CA ALA A 143 -7.87 7.61 10.97
C ALA A 143 -9.20 8.36 11.03
N SER A 144 -10.14 7.94 10.18
CA SER A 144 -11.55 8.31 10.24
C SER A 144 -12.43 7.05 10.28
N LEU A 145 -13.22 6.90 11.34
CA LEU A 145 -14.07 5.73 11.57
C LEU A 145 -15.54 6.13 11.57
N THR A 146 -16.33 5.48 10.71
CA THR A 146 -17.77 5.39 10.85
C THR A 146 -18.11 4.01 11.40
N ARG A 147 -18.65 3.95 12.62
CA ARG A 147 -19.01 2.68 13.26
C ARG A 147 -20.22 2.05 12.57
N VAL A 148 -20.32 0.72 12.66
CA VAL A 148 -21.45 -0.05 12.14
C VAL A 148 -22.76 0.51 12.66
N GLY A 149 -23.69 0.83 11.75
CA GLY A 149 -25.01 1.37 12.08
C GLY A 149 -25.01 2.82 12.60
N LYS A 150 -23.90 3.55 12.45
CA LYS A 150 -23.79 4.97 12.80
C LYS A 150 -23.48 5.78 11.55
N THR A 151 -23.83 7.07 11.57
CA THR A 151 -23.56 8.03 10.49
C THR A 151 -22.50 9.06 10.88
N THR A 152 -22.12 9.12 12.16
CA THR A 152 -21.08 10.01 12.67
C THR A 152 -19.70 9.49 12.33
N VAL A 153 -18.77 10.40 12.06
CA VAL A 153 -17.36 10.11 11.80
C VAL A 153 -16.54 10.48 13.02
N GLU A 154 -15.80 9.53 13.56
CA GLU A 154 -14.80 9.72 14.62
C GLU A 154 -13.42 9.85 13.99
N LYS A 155 -12.59 10.80 14.44
CA LYS A 155 -11.22 10.96 13.95
C LYS A 155 -10.22 10.75 15.07
N HIS A 156 -9.11 10.07 14.76
CA HIS A 156 -8.01 9.86 15.68
C HIS A 156 -6.68 9.78 14.93
N ARG A 157 -5.63 10.38 15.49
CA ARG A 157 -4.27 10.28 14.95
C ARG A 157 -3.49 9.24 15.73
N PHE A 158 -2.86 8.33 14.99
CA PHE A 158 -1.88 7.38 15.49
C PHE A 158 -0.48 7.78 15.03
#